data_AF-A0A521JW06-F1
#
_entry.id   AF-A0A521JW06-F1
#
_cell.length_a   1.000
_cell.length_b   1.000
_cell.length_c   1.000
_cell.angle_alpha   90.00
_cell.angle_beta   90.00
_cell.angle_gamma   90.00
#
_symmetry.space_group_name_H-M   'P 1'
#
loop_
_entity.id
_entity.type
_entity.pdbx_description
1 polymer ?
#
loop_
_entity_poly.entity_id
_entity_poly.type
_entity_poly.pdbx_seq_one_letter_code
_entity_poly.pdbx_strand_id
1 'polypeptide(L)'
;MPPLAGSFTTLRSTFFRTHSGARIMWPIAVLTLVLPMFAWSSSAWAGTALAPDAAPPGATVTITGKGFGTFKSSQDNRVFFGNVPALVQRWEPDLVSVKVPLRAATGPVEIVKGKKRIQAGTFTVLRPIIQAVTPGETEPGSVLQISGAHFGNTAGSKDPNTMFGVNDVLISGVPARVRRWRDDRIEVEVPANAASGDVLVRLASSDPLPDGSCCAPVEYSVSNAVALSVLPSIRVDPLTGPVGTKVVLFGKGFGAGKSPADAILFNGRPATVAQWTDQLIVAHVPLNAASGPIVIKQGSVERTVGQFAVRMPKATGLSPASAPIGSLLRITGENFGFYSESGASPFAFADFNKGDNGVEIGGVPAIIYRWHDDKIDVWIPYSVKSGPVVVKRGATVPKEDGTCCAERGLVTTEAGIFSLVVPQVESFSPATAGLDEVVTIKGSGFGNFLKTTEATQPGLNEGGHDFAPIKLGENVSRSEVLFNGLAGMIVSWTDTEIKVRVPRRQMFGIGKMNEFVTGAIAGPLVVRRGSWDLLPDGACCTQKQWVSVEAGQFTIQAKGLPDPGYFNSPDQKGRE
;
A
#
# COMPACT_ATOMS: atom_id res chain seq x y z
N MET A 1 19.01 1.38 -47.02
CA MET A 1 19.58 0.68 -48.20
C MET A 1 20.05 -0.69 -47.74
N PRO A 2 19.75 -1.76 -48.50
CA PRO A 2 18.48 -2.51 -48.35
C PRO A 2 18.73 -4.05 -48.55
N PRO A 3 17.85 -4.90 -49.14
CA PRO A 3 16.47 -5.33 -48.78
C PRO A 3 16.15 -6.84 -49.07
N LEU A 4 14.83 -7.17 -49.05
CA LEU A 4 14.05 -8.18 -49.83
C LEU A 4 13.75 -9.52 -49.12
N ALA A 5 12.57 -10.14 -49.24
CA ALA A 5 11.44 -10.01 -50.17
C ALA A 5 10.12 -10.45 -49.50
N GLY A 6 8.99 -9.92 -50.00
CA GLY A 6 7.65 -10.36 -49.64
C GLY A 6 7.09 -11.45 -50.55
N SER A 7 5.86 -11.89 -50.28
CA SER A 7 4.94 -12.39 -51.28
C SER A 7 3.49 -12.33 -50.78
N PHE A 8 2.69 -11.55 -51.51
CA PHE A 8 1.24 -11.64 -51.58
C PHE A 8 0.86 -12.83 -52.47
N THR A 9 -0.24 -13.51 -52.18
CA THR A 9 -0.93 -14.34 -53.19
C THR A 9 -2.44 -14.25 -52.97
N THR A 10 -3.14 -13.93 -54.05
CA THR A 10 -4.57 -13.68 -54.14
C THR A 10 -5.28 -14.85 -54.85
N LEU A 11 -6.50 -15.16 -54.37
CA LEU A 11 -7.72 -15.60 -55.11
C LEU A 11 -7.73 -16.87 -55.99
N ARG A 12 -8.64 -17.80 -55.64
CA ARG A 12 -9.79 -18.35 -56.44
C ARG A 12 -10.42 -19.54 -55.68
N SER A 13 -11.66 -19.48 -55.20
CA SER A 13 -12.98 -19.65 -55.87
C SER A 13 -13.37 -21.09 -56.23
N THR A 14 -14.52 -21.57 -55.71
CA THR A 14 -15.63 -22.40 -56.28
C THR A 14 -16.17 -23.46 -55.27
N PHE A 15 -17.42 -23.33 -54.76
CA PHE A 15 -18.73 -23.86 -55.23
C PHE A 15 -18.84 -25.40 -55.05
N PHE A 16 -19.87 -26.09 -54.53
CA PHE A 16 -21.38 -26.06 -54.50
C PHE A 16 -21.84 -26.99 -53.33
N ARG A 17 -23.02 -26.94 -52.68
CA ARG A 17 -24.40 -27.34 -53.10
C ARG A 17 -25.37 -27.07 -51.90
N THR A 18 -26.39 -26.21 -52.04
CA THR A 18 -27.84 -26.50 -52.26
C THR A 18 -28.56 -27.44 -51.27
N HIS A 19 -29.60 -26.91 -50.60
CA HIS A 19 -30.90 -27.58 -50.44
C HIS A 19 -32.06 -26.57 -50.47
N SER A 20 -33.05 -26.87 -51.33
CA SER A 20 -34.39 -26.28 -51.45
C SER A 20 -35.20 -26.51 -50.17
N GLY A 21 -36.30 -25.83 -49.85
CA GLY A 21 -37.17 -24.91 -50.55
C GLY A 21 -38.58 -25.03 -49.94
N ALA A 22 -39.25 -23.92 -49.67
CA ALA A 22 -40.70 -23.89 -49.49
C ALA A 22 -41.21 -22.46 -49.76
N ARG A 23 -42.03 -22.32 -50.79
CA ARG A 23 -42.68 -21.07 -51.21
C ARG A 23 -44.06 -20.99 -50.54
N ILE A 24 -44.34 -19.87 -49.87
CA ILE A 24 -45.69 -19.46 -49.51
C ILE A 24 -45.87 -18.03 -50.04
N MET A 25 -46.77 -17.88 -51.01
CA MET A 25 -47.20 -16.60 -51.59
C MET A 25 -48.25 -15.96 -50.68
N TRP A 26 -48.01 -14.73 -50.21
CA TRP A 26 -49.04 -13.80 -49.73
C TRP A 26 -48.84 -12.43 -50.41
N PRO A 27 -49.93 -11.67 -50.65
CA PRO A 27 -50.01 -10.68 -51.72
C PRO A 27 -49.28 -9.37 -51.40
N ILE A 28 -48.73 -8.75 -52.45
CA ILE A 28 -48.14 -7.41 -52.43
C ILE A 28 -49.27 -6.40 -52.24
N ALA A 29 -49.44 -5.90 -51.01
CA ALA A 29 -50.11 -4.64 -50.77
C ALA A 29 -49.13 -3.52 -51.12
N VAL A 30 -49.41 -2.81 -52.22
CA VAL A 30 -48.72 -1.55 -52.57
C VAL A 30 -49.15 -0.51 -51.53
N LEU A 31 -48.34 -0.35 -50.48
CA LEU A 31 -48.46 0.75 -49.54
C LEU A 31 -47.72 1.96 -50.15
N THR A 32 -48.48 2.87 -50.77
CA THR A 32 -48.00 4.19 -51.15
C THR A 32 -47.52 4.92 -49.91
N LEU A 33 -46.20 5.00 -49.74
CA LEU A 33 -45.55 5.84 -48.75
C LEU A 33 -45.73 7.30 -49.18
N VAL A 34 -46.75 7.97 -48.64
CA VAL A 34 -46.85 9.43 -48.69
C VAL A 34 -45.73 9.97 -47.82
N LEU A 35 -44.58 10.27 -48.44
CA LEU A 35 -43.64 11.22 -47.84
C LEU A 35 -44.39 12.55 -47.66
N PRO A 36 -44.35 13.20 -46.49
CA PRO A 36 -44.71 14.59 -46.44
C PRO A 36 -43.63 15.32 -47.23
N MET A 37 -43.96 15.72 -48.47
CA MET A 37 -43.31 16.84 -49.10
C MET A 37 -43.52 18.03 -48.16
N PHE A 38 -42.53 18.31 -47.32
CA PHE A 38 -42.34 19.66 -46.81
C PHE A 38 -42.10 20.50 -48.07
N ALA A 39 -43.17 21.12 -48.56
CA ALA A 39 -43.06 22.20 -49.51
C ALA A 39 -42.18 23.25 -48.83
N TRP A 40 -40.91 23.32 -49.25
CA TRP A 40 -40.16 24.55 -49.12
C TRP A 40 -40.89 25.57 -49.96
N SER A 41 -41.85 26.27 -49.34
CA SER A 41 -42.25 27.58 -49.78
C SER A 41 -40.97 28.41 -49.78
N SER A 42 -40.39 28.61 -50.96
CA SER A 42 -39.37 29.61 -51.20
C SER A 42 -40.01 30.97 -50.91
N SER A 43 -39.95 31.41 -49.66
CA SER A 43 -40.13 32.81 -49.32
C SER A 43 -38.95 33.55 -49.94
N ALA A 44 -39.18 34.06 -51.15
CA ALA A 44 -38.33 35.05 -51.79
C ALA A 44 -38.42 36.36 -51.00
N TRP A 45 -37.64 36.44 -49.93
CA TRP A 45 -37.09 37.65 -49.32
C TRP A 45 -35.65 37.32 -48.90
N ALA A 46 -34.70 37.54 -49.81
CA ALA A 46 -33.27 37.31 -49.57
C ALA A 46 -32.68 38.42 -48.67
N GLY A 47 -33.06 38.43 -47.40
CA GLY A 47 -32.47 39.30 -46.37
C GLY A 47 -31.17 38.70 -45.82
N THR A 48 -30.28 39.56 -45.32
CA THR A 48 -29.14 39.13 -44.52
C THR A 48 -29.65 38.44 -43.24
N ALA A 49 -29.09 37.29 -42.89
CA ALA A 49 -29.47 36.52 -41.71
C ALA A 49 -28.23 36.12 -40.90
N LEU A 50 -28.30 36.25 -39.58
CA LEU A 50 -27.29 35.75 -38.65
C LEU A 50 -27.74 34.44 -37.99
N ALA A 51 -26.80 33.49 -37.82
CA ALA A 51 -27.05 32.22 -37.15
C ALA A 51 -25.79 31.77 -36.36
N PRO A 52 -25.92 31.45 -35.06
CA PRO A 52 -27.09 31.69 -34.21
C PRO A 52 -27.35 33.19 -33.97
N ASP A 53 -28.58 33.55 -33.61
CA ASP A 53 -29.00 34.91 -33.23
C ASP A 53 -28.77 35.23 -31.74
N ALA A 54 -28.40 34.23 -30.96
CA ALA A 54 -27.95 34.39 -29.58
C ALA A 54 -26.82 33.41 -29.25
N ALA A 55 -25.72 33.91 -28.68
CA ALA A 55 -24.59 33.09 -28.25
C ALA A 55 -23.71 33.84 -27.23
N PRO A 56 -22.88 33.12 -26.44
CA PRO A 56 -21.93 33.76 -25.54
C PRO A 56 -20.72 34.38 -26.28
N PRO A 57 -19.96 35.27 -25.62
CA PRO A 57 -18.67 35.73 -26.11
C PRO A 57 -17.73 34.60 -26.53
N GLY A 58 -16.96 34.82 -27.60
CA GLY A 58 -16.08 33.80 -28.17
C GLY A 58 -16.76 32.73 -29.03
N ALA A 59 -18.11 32.68 -29.07
CA ALA A 59 -18.83 31.84 -30.01
C ALA A 59 -18.65 32.31 -31.45
N THR A 60 -18.78 31.40 -32.42
CA THR A 60 -18.75 31.74 -33.84
C THR A 60 -20.18 31.99 -34.34
N VAL A 61 -20.41 33.16 -34.93
CA VAL A 61 -21.66 33.54 -35.58
C VAL A 61 -21.40 33.59 -37.09
N THR A 62 -22.30 32.97 -37.85
CA THR A 62 -22.26 33.01 -39.31
C THR A 62 -23.35 33.94 -39.81
N ILE A 63 -22.98 34.88 -40.66
CA ILE A 63 -23.87 35.82 -41.31
C ILE A 63 -23.92 35.43 -42.79
N THR A 64 -25.12 35.12 -43.28
CA THR A 64 -25.38 34.75 -44.67
C THR A 64 -26.19 35.84 -45.34
N GLY A 65 -25.96 36.09 -46.62
CA GLY A 65 -26.66 37.15 -47.35
C GLY A 65 -26.08 37.37 -48.73
N LYS A 66 -26.43 38.49 -49.37
CA LYS A 66 -25.86 38.88 -50.67
C LYS A 66 -25.19 40.24 -50.55
N GLY A 67 -24.15 40.45 -51.35
CA GLY A 67 -23.52 41.77 -51.49
C GLY A 67 -22.36 42.06 -50.53
N PHE A 68 -21.90 41.08 -49.75
CA PHE A 68 -20.68 41.23 -48.93
C PHE A 68 -19.44 41.39 -49.82
N GLY A 69 -19.42 40.71 -50.97
CA GLY A 69 -18.32 40.70 -51.95
C GLY A 69 -16.97 40.27 -51.35
N THR A 70 -15.87 40.53 -52.07
CA THR A 70 -14.55 40.03 -51.68
C THR A 70 -13.95 40.81 -50.50
N PHE A 71 -13.20 40.10 -49.66
CA PHE A 71 -12.38 40.70 -48.62
C PHE A 71 -11.26 41.54 -49.26
N LYS A 72 -11.04 42.75 -48.75
CA LYS A 72 -9.97 43.66 -49.16
C LYS A 72 -8.96 43.86 -48.04
N SER A 73 -9.43 44.25 -46.86
CA SER A 73 -8.61 44.51 -45.69
C SER A 73 -9.46 44.44 -44.42
N SER A 74 -8.83 44.25 -43.26
CA SER A 74 -9.51 44.29 -41.95
C SER A 74 -10.08 45.66 -41.57
N GLN A 75 -9.66 46.71 -42.29
CA GLN A 75 -10.18 48.07 -42.16
C GLN A 75 -11.46 48.26 -42.98
N ASP A 76 -11.45 47.72 -44.20
CA ASP A 76 -12.57 47.84 -45.12
C ASP A 76 -13.67 46.81 -44.86
N ASN A 77 -13.34 45.65 -44.27
CA ASN A 77 -14.26 44.54 -44.04
C ASN A 77 -14.38 44.27 -42.54
N ARG A 78 -15.42 44.83 -41.92
CA ARG A 78 -15.65 44.73 -40.47
C ARG A 78 -17.06 44.27 -40.17
N VAL A 79 -17.23 43.65 -39.02
CA VAL A 79 -18.54 43.34 -38.45
C VAL A 79 -18.59 43.97 -37.07
N PHE A 80 -19.70 44.62 -36.73
CA PHE A 80 -19.90 45.26 -35.44
C PHE A 80 -21.12 44.65 -34.74
N PHE A 81 -20.97 44.35 -33.45
CA PHE A 81 -22.07 44.05 -32.55
C PHE A 81 -22.34 45.33 -31.75
N GLY A 82 -23.35 46.10 -32.16
CA GLY A 82 -23.51 47.50 -31.75
C GLY A 82 -22.30 48.34 -32.19
N ASN A 83 -21.54 48.85 -31.23
CA ASN A 83 -20.32 49.63 -31.49
C ASN A 83 -19.01 48.84 -31.31
N VAL A 84 -19.10 47.54 -31.02
CA VAL A 84 -17.92 46.70 -30.73
C VAL A 84 -17.53 45.90 -31.97
N PRO A 85 -16.28 46.05 -32.49
CA PRO A 85 -15.83 45.29 -33.64
C PRO A 85 -15.64 43.81 -33.29
N ALA A 86 -16.10 42.94 -34.19
CA ALA A 86 -15.91 41.50 -34.11
C ALA A 86 -14.73 41.05 -34.95
N LEU A 87 -14.06 40.01 -34.44
CA LEU A 87 -13.01 39.35 -35.17
C LEU A 87 -13.61 38.54 -36.32
N VAL A 88 -13.22 38.87 -37.54
CA VAL A 88 -13.61 38.13 -38.75
C VAL A 88 -12.73 36.89 -38.89
N GLN A 89 -13.35 35.71 -38.93
CA GLN A 89 -12.66 34.43 -39.15
C GLN A 89 -12.67 34.03 -40.63
N ARG A 90 -13.75 34.35 -41.34
CA ARG A 90 -13.94 34.01 -42.75
C ARG A 90 -14.80 35.07 -43.41
N TRP A 91 -14.44 35.46 -44.63
CA TRP A 91 -15.20 36.42 -45.41
C TRP A 91 -15.30 35.97 -46.87
N GLU A 92 -16.53 35.69 -47.30
CA GLU A 92 -16.91 35.29 -48.64
C GLU A 92 -18.02 36.22 -49.17
N PRO A 93 -18.30 36.20 -50.49
CA PRO A 93 -19.27 37.13 -51.09
C PRO A 93 -20.69 37.04 -50.51
N ASP A 94 -21.06 35.89 -49.95
CA ASP A 94 -22.38 35.54 -49.43
C ASP A 94 -22.36 34.94 -48.01
N LEU A 95 -21.17 34.78 -47.40
CA LEU A 95 -21.00 34.22 -46.06
C LEU A 95 -19.87 34.93 -45.29
N VAL A 96 -20.13 35.35 -44.05
CA VAL A 96 -19.12 35.89 -43.14
C VAL A 96 -19.20 35.16 -41.81
N SER A 97 -18.10 34.62 -41.32
CA SER A 97 -18.02 34.03 -39.98
C SER A 97 -17.20 34.91 -39.06
N VAL A 98 -17.76 35.25 -37.89
CA VAL A 98 -17.12 36.14 -36.91
C VAL A 98 -17.17 35.54 -35.51
N LYS A 99 -16.27 35.97 -34.64
CA LYS A 99 -16.33 35.71 -33.20
C LYS A 99 -17.14 36.78 -32.48
N VAL A 100 -18.03 36.38 -31.58
CA VAL A 100 -18.75 37.30 -30.70
C VAL A 100 -17.72 38.02 -29.81
N PRO A 101 -17.62 39.36 -29.86
CA PRO A 101 -16.68 40.10 -29.02
C PRO A 101 -16.98 39.96 -27.53
N LEU A 102 -15.97 40.13 -26.69
CA LEU A 102 -16.14 40.04 -25.24
C LEU A 102 -17.07 41.13 -24.68
N ARG A 103 -16.93 42.35 -25.20
CA ARG A 103 -17.70 43.52 -24.75
C ARG A 103 -18.96 43.77 -25.57
N ALA A 104 -19.35 42.83 -26.44
CA ALA A 104 -20.59 42.95 -27.20
C ALA A 104 -21.79 43.11 -26.25
N ALA A 105 -22.74 43.94 -26.65
CA ALA A 105 -24.03 44.08 -25.99
C ALA A 105 -25.13 43.56 -26.91
N THR A 106 -26.25 43.12 -26.32
CA THR A 106 -27.46 42.75 -27.08
C THR A 106 -27.91 43.95 -27.91
N GLY A 107 -28.07 43.76 -29.22
CA GLY A 107 -28.32 44.87 -30.14
C GLY A 107 -28.12 44.52 -31.61
N PRO A 108 -28.15 45.53 -32.50
CA PRO A 108 -28.01 45.31 -33.94
C PRO A 108 -26.60 44.84 -34.31
N VAL A 109 -26.51 43.99 -35.34
CA VAL A 109 -25.27 43.57 -35.96
C VAL A 109 -25.15 44.21 -37.34
N GLU A 110 -24.03 44.88 -37.60
CA GLU A 110 -23.76 45.56 -38.86
C GLU A 110 -22.52 45.02 -39.54
N ILE A 111 -22.62 44.77 -40.85
CA ILE A 111 -21.48 44.50 -41.71
C ILE A 111 -21.06 45.80 -42.39
N VAL A 112 -19.79 46.17 -42.26
CA VAL A 112 -19.18 47.31 -42.94
C VAL A 112 -18.28 46.80 -44.05
N LYS A 113 -18.52 47.31 -45.27
CA LYS A 113 -17.72 47.06 -46.47
C LYS A 113 -17.33 48.39 -47.11
N GLY A 114 -16.12 48.86 -46.84
CA GLY A 114 -15.68 50.22 -47.20
C GLY A 114 -16.65 51.25 -46.64
N LYS A 115 -17.33 52.00 -47.52
CA LYS A 115 -18.34 53.00 -47.12
C LYS A 115 -19.77 52.46 -46.94
N LYS A 116 -20.03 51.20 -47.31
CA LYS A 116 -21.38 50.60 -47.23
C LYS A 116 -21.58 49.89 -45.89
N ARG A 117 -22.73 50.10 -45.27
CA ARG A 117 -23.19 49.40 -44.06
C ARG A 117 -24.40 48.53 -44.42
N ILE A 118 -24.38 47.28 -43.99
CA ILE A 118 -25.44 46.29 -44.23
C ILE A 118 -25.91 45.80 -42.86
N GLN A 119 -27.21 45.95 -42.59
CA GLN A 119 -27.81 45.40 -41.37
C GLN A 119 -27.89 43.87 -41.49
N ALA A 120 -27.39 43.17 -40.48
CA ALA A 120 -27.39 41.71 -40.42
C ALA A 120 -28.46 41.14 -39.48
N GLY A 121 -29.13 41.99 -38.69
CA GLY A 121 -30.19 41.62 -37.74
C GLY A 121 -29.87 42.06 -36.32
N THR A 122 -30.56 41.50 -35.33
CA THR A 122 -30.32 41.73 -33.90
C THR A 122 -29.70 40.48 -33.28
N PHE A 123 -28.70 40.65 -32.42
CA PHE A 123 -28.03 39.57 -31.71
C PHE A 123 -28.20 39.72 -30.20
N THR A 124 -28.43 38.61 -29.52
CA THR A 124 -28.54 38.55 -28.05
C THR A 124 -27.28 37.95 -27.45
N VAL A 125 -26.58 38.73 -26.61
CA VAL A 125 -25.36 38.27 -25.94
C VAL A 125 -25.76 37.45 -24.71
N LEU A 126 -25.43 36.16 -24.75
CA LEU A 126 -25.66 35.25 -23.63
C LEU A 126 -24.44 35.23 -22.70
N ARG A 127 -24.66 34.96 -21.42
CA ARG A 127 -23.57 34.80 -20.45
C ARG A 127 -23.60 33.39 -19.87
N PRO A 128 -22.43 32.75 -19.66
CA PRO A 128 -22.39 31.43 -19.06
C PRO A 128 -22.99 31.50 -17.66
N ILE A 129 -23.91 30.57 -17.35
CA ILE A 129 -24.54 30.49 -16.04
C ILE A 129 -24.46 29.05 -15.53
N ILE A 130 -23.95 28.89 -14.32
CA ILE A 130 -23.95 27.63 -13.59
C ILE A 130 -25.23 27.56 -12.78
N GLN A 131 -26.04 26.53 -13.04
CA GLN A 131 -27.25 26.24 -12.26
C GLN A 131 -26.94 25.33 -11.08
N ALA A 132 -26.12 24.29 -11.29
CA ALA A 132 -25.75 23.36 -10.23
C ALA A 132 -24.39 22.72 -10.47
N VAL A 133 -23.75 22.33 -9.37
CA VAL A 133 -22.53 21.55 -9.31
C VAL A 133 -22.86 20.27 -8.55
N THR A 134 -22.54 19.10 -9.13
CA THR A 134 -22.90 17.80 -8.56
C THR A 134 -21.74 16.82 -8.68
N PRO A 135 -21.32 16.19 -7.57
CA PRO A 135 -21.76 16.45 -6.19
C PRO A 135 -21.29 17.83 -5.68
N GLY A 136 -22.00 18.40 -4.70
CA GLY A 136 -21.62 19.68 -4.05
C GLY A 136 -20.50 19.55 -3.01
N GLU A 137 -20.16 18.31 -2.66
CA GLU A 137 -19.05 17.93 -1.79
C GLU A 137 -18.32 16.74 -2.39
N THR A 138 -16.98 16.80 -2.48
CA THR A 138 -16.22 15.76 -3.18
C THR A 138 -14.74 15.73 -2.81
N GLU A 139 -14.06 14.63 -3.13
CA GLU A 139 -12.61 14.49 -2.95
C GLU A 139 -11.83 14.90 -4.23
N PRO A 140 -10.56 15.30 -4.11
CA PRO A 140 -9.69 15.46 -5.27
C PRO A 140 -9.63 14.21 -6.17
N GLY A 141 -9.53 14.39 -7.49
CA GLY A 141 -9.53 13.32 -8.49
C GLY A 141 -10.93 12.79 -8.87
N SER A 142 -11.98 13.19 -8.14
CA SER A 142 -13.37 12.88 -8.50
C SER A 142 -13.81 13.61 -9.78
N VAL A 143 -14.87 13.09 -10.41
CA VAL A 143 -15.53 13.76 -11.53
C VAL A 143 -16.63 14.66 -10.99
N LEU A 144 -16.53 15.94 -11.33
CA LEU A 144 -17.51 16.96 -11.03
C LEU A 144 -18.35 17.26 -12.26
N GLN A 145 -19.66 17.25 -12.08
CA GLN A 145 -20.61 17.64 -13.12
C GLN A 145 -21.14 19.05 -12.86
N ILE A 146 -21.07 19.89 -13.87
CA ILE A 146 -21.56 21.26 -13.86
C ILE A 146 -22.70 21.34 -14.86
N SER A 147 -23.92 21.64 -14.39
CA SER A 147 -25.08 21.90 -15.25
C SER A 147 -25.41 23.37 -15.28
N GLY A 148 -25.82 23.87 -16.45
CA GLY A 148 -26.09 25.27 -16.64
C GLY A 148 -26.55 25.60 -18.04
N ALA A 149 -26.26 26.81 -18.49
CA ALA A 149 -26.58 27.24 -19.85
C ALA A 149 -25.47 28.14 -20.41
N HIS A 150 -25.39 28.17 -21.73
CA HIS A 150 -24.55 29.10 -22.49
C HIS A 150 -23.05 28.89 -22.28
N PHE A 151 -22.61 27.64 -22.08
CA PHE A 151 -21.19 27.29 -22.00
C PHE A 151 -20.52 27.16 -23.38
N GLY A 152 -21.29 27.18 -24.45
CA GLY A 152 -20.82 26.85 -25.79
C GLY A 152 -20.57 25.35 -25.99
N ASN A 153 -20.41 24.94 -27.24
CA ASN A 153 -20.35 23.52 -27.61
C ASN A 153 -18.96 22.87 -27.48
N THR A 154 -17.93 23.64 -27.16
CA THR A 154 -16.55 23.13 -27.10
C THR A 154 -15.74 23.91 -26.06
N ALA A 155 -14.77 23.22 -25.46
CA ALA A 155 -13.76 23.86 -24.62
C ALA A 155 -12.68 24.60 -25.44
N GLY A 156 -12.68 24.47 -26.77
CA GLY A 156 -11.60 24.94 -27.64
C GLY A 156 -10.47 23.93 -27.79
N SER A 157 -9.53 24.20 -28.69
CA SER A 157 -8.34 23.36 -28.90
C SER A 157 -7.27 23.71 -27.87
N LYS A 158 -6.60 22.71 -27.29
CA LYS A 158 -5.47 22.93 -26.34
C LYS A 158 -4.13 23.21 -27.04
N ASP A 159 -4.13 23.46 -28.33
CA ASP A 159 -2.93 23.76 -29.10
C ASP A 159 -2.33 25.12 -28.65
N PRO A 160 -1.08 25.18 -28.17
CA PRO A 160 -0.43 26.43 -27.78
C PRO A 160 -0.38 27.47 -28.90
N ASN A 161 -0.48 27.05 -30.16
CA ASN A 161 -0.49 27.94 -31.33
C ASN A 161 -1.89 28.44 -31.71
N THR A 162 -2.94 28.01 -31.00
CA THR A 162 -4.28 28.55 -31.24
C THR A 162 -4.44 29.92 -30.62
N MET A 163 -4.58 30.93 -31.49
CA MET A 163 -4.67 32.36 -31.13
C MET A 163 -5.93 32.76 -30.33
N PHE A 164 -6.90 31.86 -30.13
CA PHE A 164 -8.25 32.21 -29.65
C PHE A 164 -8.55 31.82 -28.19
N GLY A 165 -7.56 31.33 -27.44
CA GLY A 165 -7.73 30.90 -26.06
C GLY A 165 -8.55 29.62 -25.90
N VAL A 166 -8.63 29.12 -24.67
CA VAL A 166 -9.29 27.85 -24.32
C VAL A 166 -10.28 28.13 -23.21
N ASN A 167 -11.51 27.66 -23.34
CA ASN A 167 -12.49 27.74 -22.27
C ASN A 167 -12.08 26.80 -21.15
N ASP A 168 -12.25 27.23 -19.91
CA ASP A 168 -11.84 26.44 -18.76
C ASP A 168 -12.83 26.54 -17.60
N VAL A 169 -12.60 25.67 -16.63
CA VAL A 169 -13.30 25.65 -15.35
C VAL A 169 -12.26 25.86 -14.27
N LEU A 170 -12.49 26.83 -13.39
CA LEU A 170 -11.67 27.03 -12.21
C LEU A 170 -12.40 26.47 -10.98
N ILE A 171 -11.67 25.75 -10.14
CA ILE A 171 -12.12 25.32 -8.81
C ILE A 171 -11.19 25.98 -7.80
N SER A 172 -11.72 26.93 -7.02
CA SER A 172 -10.93 27.75 -6.09
C SER A 172 -9.71 28.40 -6.77
N GLY A 173 -9.88 28.86 -8.02
CA GLY A 173 -8.83 29.48 -8.83
C GLY A 173 -7.87 28.50 -9.54
N VAL A 174 -7.99 27.19 -9.32
CA VAL A 174 -7.17 26.17 -9.98
C VAL A 174 -7.89 25.62 -11.22
N PRO A 175 -7.27 25.61 -12.41
CA PRO A 175 -7.87 25.02 -13.61
C PRO A 175 -8.13 23.52 -13.46
N ALA A 176 -9.40 23.13 -13.63
CA ALA A 176 -9.84 21.75 -13.62
C ALA A 176 -9.68 21.10 -15.01
N ARG A 177 -9.38 19.80 -15.03
CA ARG A 177 -9.21 19.06 -16.28
C ARG A 177 -10.58 18.72 -16.87
N VAL A 178 -10.94 19.38 -17.97
CA VAL A 178 -12.16 19.08 -18.73
C VAL A 178 -12.10 17.66 -19.30
N ARG A 179 -13.11 16.84 -18.98
CA ARG A 179 -13.36 15.52 -19.58
C ARG A 179 -14.37 15.61 -20.72
N ARG A 180 -15.41 16.41 -20.53
CA ARG A 180 -16.50 16.59 -21.49
C ARG A 180 -17.06 18.01 -21.41
N TRP A 181 -17.41 18.57 -22.55
CA TRP A 181 -17.97 19.93 -22.66
C TRP A 181 -19.17 19.93 -23.59
N ARG A 182 -20.27 20.54 -23.15
CA ARG A 182 -21.48 20.86 -23.92
C ARG A 182 -22.01 22.20 -23.44
N ASP A 183 -22.95 22.78 -24.19
CA ASP A 183 -23.52 24.10 -23.88
C ASP A 183 -24.26 24.15 -22.53
N ASP A 184 -24.84 23.03 -22.11
CA ASP A 184 -25.66 22.87 -20.90
C ASP A 184 -24.97 22.04 -19.80
N ARG A 185 -23.86 21.38 -20.10
CA ARG A 185 -23.21 20.43 -19.20
C ARG A 185 -21.71 20.30 -19.43
N ILE A 186 -20.94 20.40 -18.35
CA ILE A 186 -19.49 20.19 -18.33
C ILE A 186 -19.16 19.11 -17.31
N GLU A 187 -18.25 18.20 -17.66
CA GLU A 187 -17.66 17.24 -16.72
C GLU A 187 -16.16 17.55 -16.59
N VAL A 188 -15.71 17.79 -15.37
CA VAL A 188 -14.31 18.07 -15.05
C VAL A 188 -13.78 17.14 -13.97
N GLU A 189 -12.47 16.93 -13.93
CA GLU A 189 -11.79 16.23 -12.86
C GLU A 189 -11.26 17.24 -11.83
N VAL A 190 -11.58 17.03 -10.55
CA VAL A 190 -11.18 17.93 -9.46
C VAL A 190 -9.66 17.84 -9.25
N PRO A 191 -8.90 18.96 -9.34
CA PRO A 191 -7.45 18.95 -9.15
C PRO A 191 -7.02 18.37 -7.81
N ALA A 192 -5.86 17.68 -7.77
CA ALA A 192 -5.30 17.10 -6.56
C ALA A 192 -5.03 18.13 -5.44
N ASN A 193 -4.77 19.39 -5.82
CA ASN A 193 -4.50 20.51 -4.93
C ASN A 193 -5.69 21.47 -4.79
N ALA A 194 -6.89 21.08 -5.23
CA ALA A 194 -8.08 21.91 -5.08
C ALA A 194 -8.44 22.08 -3.60
N ALA A 195 -8.76 23.31 -3.21
CA ALA A 195 -9.38 23.62 -1.93
C ALA A 195 -10.88 23.83 -2.10
N SER A 196 -11.62 23.81 -0.99
CA SER A 196 -13.02 24.26 -0.97
C SER A 196 -13.11 25.72 -1.43
N GLY A 197 -14.09 26.03 -2.27
CA GLY A 197 -14.26 27.35 -2.83
C GLY A 197 -15.17 27.37 -4.04
N ASP A 198 -15.09 28.46 -4.80
CA ASP A 198 -15.99 28.69 -5.93
C ASP A 198 -15.59 27.91 -7.18
N VAL A 199 -16.59 27.38 -7.87
CA VAL A 199 -16.52 26.86 -9.23
C VAL A 199 -16.94 27.96 -10.19
N LEU A 200 -16.09 28.23 -11.19
CA LEU A 200 -16.31 29.22 -12.25
C LEU A 200 -16.10 28.58 -13.61
N VAL A 201 -16.96 28.91 -14.58
CA VAL A 201 -16.76 28.60 -16.00
C VAL A 201 -16.30 29.87 -16.70
N ARG A 202 -15.20 29.80 -17.46
CA ARG A 202 -14.68 30.94 -18.22
C ARG A 202 -14.68 30.62 -19.71
N LEU A 203 -15.27 31.52 -20.48
CA LEU A 203 -15.30 31.43 -21.93
C LEU A 203 -14.30 32.43 -22.52
N ALA A 204 -13.31 31.90 -23.23
CA ALA A 204 -12.27 32.69 -23.87
C ALA A 204 -12.85 33.48 -25.05
N SER A 205 -12.51 34.76 -25.11
CA SER A 205 -12.79 35.62 -26.25
C SER A 205 -11.56 36.45 -26.56
N SER A 206 -11.33 36.69 -27.84
CA SER A 206 -10.23 37.53 -28.32
C SER A 206 -10.81 38.55 -29.28
N ASP A 207 -10.77 39.81 -28.84
CA ASP A 207 -11.27 40.94 -29.61
C ASP A 207 -10.23 41.34 -30.67
N PRO A 208 -10.66 41.86 -31.84
CA PRO A 208 -9.71 42.35 -32.84
C PRO A 208 -8.97 43.60 -32.33
N LEU A 209 -7.77 43.83 -32.85
CA LEU A 209 -7.02 45.07 -32.61
C LEU A 209 -7.79 46.28 -33.21
N PRO A 210 -7.47 47.54 -32.82
CA PRO A 210 -8.14 48.73 -33.35
C PRO A 210 -8.14 48.84 -34.88
N ASP A 211 -7.15 48.23 -35.53
CA ASP A 211 -7.02 48.15 -36.98
C ASP A 211 -7.82 47.00 -37.64
N GLY A 212 -8.54 46.22 -36.82
CA GLY A 212 -9.35 45.07 -37.22
C GLY A 212 -8.52 43.80 -37.43
N SER A 213 -7.19 43.87 -37.28
CA SER A 213 -6.33 42.70 -37.37
C SER A 213 -6.46 41.83 -36.11
N CYS A 214 -6.03 40.59 -36.22
CA CYS A 214 -6.04 39.63 -35.12
C CYS A 214 -4.70 39.70 -34.36
N CYS A 215 -4.65 39.66 -33.04
CA CYS A 215 -5.74 39.67 -32.07
C CYS A 215 -5.25 40.27 -30.74
N ALA A 216 -6.14 40.91 -29.99
CA ALA A 216 -5.84 41.33 -28.62
C ALA A 216 -5.62 40.11 -27.71
N PRO A 217 -4.90 40.26 -26.58
CA PRO A 217 -4.76 39.19 -25.60
C PRO A 217 -6.10 38.59 -25.21
N VAL A 218 -6.13 37.27 -25.01
CA VAL A 218 -7.35 36.54 -24.64
C VAL A 218 -7.86 37.05 -23.29
N GLU A 219 -9.13 37.43 -23.26
CA GLU A 219 -9.88 37.77 -22.06
C GLU A 219 -11.05 36.77 -21.89
N TYR A 220 -11.71 36.79 -20.74
CA TYR A 220 -12.72 35.78 -20.37
C TYR A 220 -14.05 36.38 -19.99
N SER A 221 -15.14 35.80 -20.52
CA SER A 221 -16.47 35.94 -19.95
C SER A 221 -16.63 34.90 -18.84
N VAL A 222 -16.84 35.34 -17.60
CA VAL A 222 -16.91 34.49 -16.41
C VAL A 222 -18.38 34.26 -16.00
N SER A 223 -18.70 33.05 -15.57
CA SER A 223 -20.02 32.70 -15.01
C SER A 223 -20.25 33.27 -13.61
N ASN A 224 -21.43 33.03 -13.04
CA ASN A 224 -21.61 33.10 -11.59
C ASN A 224 -20.73 32.07 -10.87
N ALA A 225 -20.51 32.31 -9.57
CA ALA A 225 -19.86 31.39 -8.66
C ALA A 225 -20.85 30.39 -8.06
N VAL A 226 -20.44 29.13 -7.96
CA VAL A 226 -21.15 28.10 -7.20
C VAL A 226 -20.16 27.41 -6.27
N ALA A 227 -20.49 27.32 -4.98
CA ALA A 227 -19.61 26.74 -3.97
C ALA A 227 -19.44 25.22 -4.15
N LEU A 228 -18.22 24.74 -3.93
CA LEU A 228 -17.85 23.33 -3.86
C LEU A 228 -17.08 23.07 -2.56
N SER A 229 -17.52 22.07 -1.80
CA SER A 229 -16.76 21.56 -0.65
C SER A 229 -15.78 20.48 -1.12
N VAL A 230 -14.48 20.71 -0.97
CA VAL A 230 -13.45 19.72 -1.28
C VAL A 230 -12.99 19.05 0.00
N LEU A 231 -13.30 17.77 0.12
CA LEU A 231 -12.93 16.92 1.24
C LEU A 231 -11.42 16.58 1.19
N PRO A 232 -10.70 16.66 2.33
CA PRO A 232 -9.30 16.24 2.37
C PRO A 232 -9.21 14.74 2.08
N SER A 233 -8.25 14.32 1.24
CA SER A 233 -8.00 12.91 0.94
C SER A 233 -7.48 12.17 2.17
N ILE A 234 -8.00 10.98 2.45
CA ILE A 234 -7.56 10.13 3.56
C ILE A 234 -7.05 8.80 2.99
N ARG A 235 -5.80 8.45 3.28
CA ARG A 235 -5.23 7.13 2.95
C ARG A 235 -5.27 6.25 4.18
N VAL A 236 -5.82 5.04 4.06
CA VAL A 236 -5.86 4.06 5.14
C VAL A 236 -4.93 2.89 4.83
N ASP A 237 -4.12 2.48 5.79
CA ASP A 237 -3.12 1.43 5.61
C ASP A 237 -2.89 0.64 6.92
N PRO A 238 -3.01 -0.70 6.93
CA PRO A 238 -3.49 -1.56 5.84
C PRO A 238 -5.03 -1.59 5.75
N LEU A 239 -5.55 -2.15 4.65
CA LEU A 239 -6.98 -2.40 4.42
C LEU A 239 -7.41 -3.85 4.68
N THR A 240 -6.52 -4.68 5.24
CA THR A 240 -6.79 -6.08 5.57
C THR A 240 -5.92 -6.51 6.75
N GLY A 241 -6.42 -7.44 7.55
CA GLY A 241 -5.66 -8.02 8.66
C GLY A 241 -6.54 -8.71 9.69
N PRO A 242 -5.95 -9.45 10.64
CA PRO A 242 -6.68 -10.00 11.78
C PRO A 242 -7.10 -8.93 12.80
N VAL A 243 -7.83 -9.37 13.82
CA VAL A 243 -8.11 -8.52 14.99
C VAL A 243 -6.81 -8.08 15.64
N GLY A 244 -6.82 -6.90 16.26
CA GLY A 244 -5.64 -6.27 16.85
C GLY A 244 -4.70 -5.59 15.87
N THR A 245 -4.93 -5.73 14.55
CA THR A 245 -4.10 -5.09 13.53
C THR A 245 -4.05 -3.57 13.70
N LYS A 246 -2.85 -3.00 13.59
CA LYS A 246 -2.64 -1.55 13.55
C LYS A 246 -3.08 -1.01 12.21
N VAL A 247 -4.02 -0.06 12.22
CA VAL A 247 -4.49 0.65 11.02
C VAL A 247 -4.20 2.13 11.19
N VAL A 248 -3.50 2.70 10.21
CA VAL A 248 -3.12 4.11 10.21
C VAL A 248 -3.89 4.84 9.11
N LEU A 249 -4.57 5.92 9.50
CA LEU A 249 -5.23 6.85 8.61
C LEU A 249 -4.32 8.06 8.45
N PHE A 250 -3.85 8.32 7.24
CA PHE A 250 -3.04 9.49 6.88
C PHE A 250 -3.91 10.53 6.17
N GLY A 251 -3.86 11.78 6.60
CA GLY A 251 -4.69 12.86 6.06
C GLY A 251 -4.27 14.23 6.56
N LYS A 252 -5.20 15.18 6.51
CA LYS A 252 -5.09 16.52 7.11
C LYS A 252 -6.45 16.95 7.63
N GLY A 253 -6.47 17.81 8.64
CA GLY A 253 -7.72 18.37 9.18
C GLY A 253 -8.45 17.44 10.14
N PHE A 254 -7.77 16.45 10.72
CA PHE A 254 -8.35 15.62 11.79
C PHE A 254 -8.44 16.37 13.12
N GLY A 255 -7.76 17.52 13.25
CA GLY A 255 -7.68 18.29 14.49
C GLY A 255 -6.56 17.82 15.43
N ALA A 256 -6.22 18.64 16.41
CA ALA A 256 -5.05 18.44 17.27
C ALA A 256 -5.14 17.21 18.21
N GLY A 257 -6.34 16.65 18.39
CA GLY A 257 -6.57 15.48 19.24
C GLY A 257 -8.01 15.00 19.14
N LYS A 258 -8.25 13.82 19.72
CA LYS A 258 -9.55 13.15 19.71
C LYS A 258 -10.49 13.78 20.75
N SER A 259 -11.72 14.10 20.34
CA SER A 259 -12.82 14.45 21.25
C SER A 259 -13.59 13.20 21.70
N PRO A 260 -14.34 13.23 22.82
CA PRO A 260 -15.10 12.06 23.29
C PRO A 260 -16.12 11.52 22.27
N ALA A 261 -16.72 12.40 21.46
CA ALA A 261 -17.69 12.02 20.43
C ALA A 261 -17.06 11.48 19.14
N ASP A 262 -15.74 11.60 18.98
CA ASP A 262 -15.04 11.14 17.78
C ASP A 262 -14.76 9.64 17.87
N ALA A 263 -14.76 8.93 16.75
CA ALA A 263 -14.48 7.50 16.73
C ALA A 263 -13.94 7.04 15.37
N ILE A 264 -13.22 5.91 15.40
CA ILE A 264 -12.97 5.10 14.21
C ILE A 264 -13.83 3.85 14.34
N LEU A 265 -14.64 3.57 13.32
CA LEU A 265 -15.55 2.43 13.30
C LEU A 265 -15.13 1.45 12.21
N PHE A 266 -15.04 0.16 12.56
CA PHE A 266 -14.89 -0.94 11.61
C PHE A 266 -16.22 -1.67 11.49
N ASN A 267 -16.90 -1.48 10.35
CA ASN A 267 -18.24 -2.00 10.10
C ASN A 267 -19.23 -1.69 11.26
N GLY A 268 -19.24 -0.43 11.69
CA GLY A 268 -20.08 0.08 12.79
C GLY A 268 -19.56 -0.22 14.21
N ARG A 269 -18.45 -0.96 14.36
CA ARG A 269 -17.89 -1.31 15.68
C ARG A 269 -16.74 -0.38 16.05
N PRO A 270 -16.75 0.26 17.23
CA PRO A 270 -15.71 1.21 17.62
C PRO A 270 -14.36 0.52 17.82
N ALA A 271 -13.30 1.16 17.33
CA ALA A 271 -11.92 0.77 17.53
C ALA A 271 -11.25 1.54 18.65
N THR A 272 -10.24 0.92 19.26
CA THR A 272 -9.34 1.62 20.17
C THR A 272 -8.44 2.56 19.36
N VAL A 273 -8.55 3.86 19.63
CA VAL A 273 -7.66 4.88 19.06
C VAL A 273 -6.45 5.04 19.96
N ALA A 274 -5.26 4.75 19.43
CA ALA A 274 -4.00 4.88 20.17
C ALA A 274 -3.32 6.23 19.96
N GLN A 275 -3.53 6.86 18.80
CA GLN A 275 -3.02 8.21 18.52
C GLN A 275 -3.99 8.95 17.60
N TRP A 276 -4.15 10.25 17.84
CA TRP A 276 -4.91 11.15 16.98
C TRP A 276 -4.18 12.49 16.90
N THR A 277 -3.81 12.91 15.70
CA THR A 277 -3.23 14.21 15.41
C THR A 277 -3.88 14.78 14.16
N ASP A 278 -3.56 16.03 13.82
CA ASP A 278 -4.14 16.68 12.65
C ASP A 278 -3.84 15.94 11.33
N GLN A 279 -2.75 15.18 11.30
CA GLN A 279 -2.24 14.54 10.09
C GLN A 279 -2.37 13.02 10.06
N LEU A 280 -2.55 12.37 11.22
CA LEU A 280 -2.70 10.92 11.27
C LEU A 280 -3.51 10.44 12.47
N ILE A 281 -4.15 9.28 12.31
CA ILE A 281 -4.85 8.56 13.36
C ILE A 281 -4.35 7.12 13.35
N VAL A 282 -3.99 6.59 14.51
CA VAL A 282 -3.62 5.18 14.71
C VAL A 282 -4.74 4.51 15.50
N ALA A 283 -5.38 3.52 14.90
CA ALA A 283 -6.45 2.73 15.50
C ALA A 283 -6.14 1.24 15.39
N HIS A 284 -6.64 0.46 16.35
CA HIS A 284 -6.49 -1.00 16.34
C HIS A 284 -7.81 -1.68 15.99
N VAL A 285 -7.75 -2.66 15.08
CA VAL A 285 -8.93 -3.46 14.69
C VAL A 285 -9.50 -4.12 15.95
N PRO A 286 -10.77 -3.84 16.32
CA PRO A 286 -11.30 -4.30 17.60
C PRO A 286 -11.52 -5.82 17.62
N LEU A 287 -11.59 -6.39 18.83
CA LEU A 287 -11.77 -7.84 19.04
C LEU A 287 -13.00 -8.39 18.31
N ASN A 288 -14.05 -7.58 18.23
CA ASN A 288 -15.32 -7.94 17.63
C ASN A 288 -15.42 -7.43 16.18
N ALA A 289 -14.35 -6.99 15.52
CA ALA A 289 -14.43 -6.44 14.16
C ALA A 289 -15.04 -7.41 13.14
N ALA A 290 -15.72 -6.86 12.13
CA ALA A 290 -16.19 -7.59 10.94
C ALA A 290 -15.74 -6.85 9.68
N SER A 291 -15.58 -7.57 8.58
CA SER A 291 -15.26 -6.96 7.28
C SER A 291 -16.35 -5.97 6.87
N GLY A 292 -15.97 -4.84 6.30
CA GLY A 292 -16.89 -3.79 5.91
C GLY A 292 -16.27 -2.39 5.94
N PRO A 293 -17.10 -1.33 5.94
CA PRO A 293 -16.61 0.04 5.83
C PRO A 293 -15.78 0.46 7.04
N ILE A 294 -14.73 1.22 6.78
CA ILE A 294 -14.01 2.00 7.79
C ILE A 294 -14.63 3.39 7.79
N VAL A 295 -15.12 3.83 8.94
CA VAL A 295 -15.76 5.14 9.10
C VAL A 295 -14.97 5.96 10.10
N ILE A 296 -14.62 7.19 9.72
CA ILE A 296 -14.21 8.23 10.66
C ILE A 296 -15.46 9.00 11.09
N LYS A 297 -15.65 9.10 12.40
CA LYS A 297 -16.71 9.88 13.02
C LYS A 297 -16.10 11.08 13.74
N GLN A 298 -16.58 12.27 13.43
CA GLN A 298 -16.21 13.51 14.09
C GLN A 298 -17.48 14.21 14.57
N GLY A 299 -17.78 14.11 15.88
CA GLY A 299 -19.07 14.50 16.43
C GLY A 299 -20.25 13.75 15.80
N SER A 300 -21.14 14.47 15.10
CA SER A 300 -22.30 13.92 14.39
C SER A 300 -22.03 13.57 12.92
N VAL A 301 -20.85 13.93 12.40
CA VAL A 301 -20.48 13.72 10.99
C VAL A 301 -19.73 12.41 10.86
N GLU A 302 -20.17 11.57 9.92
CA GLU A 302 -19.53 10.30 9.60
C GLU A 302 -19.09 10.29 8.14
N ARG A 303 -17.86 9.83 7.89
CA ARG A 303 -17.31 9.66 6.54
C ARG A 303 -16.71 8.29 6.39
N THR A 304 -17.12 7.57 5.34
CA THR A 304 -16.48 6.31 4.96
C THR A 304 -15.15 6.61 4.29
N VAL A 305 -14.06 6.01 4.78
CA VAL A 305 -12.67 6.26 4.33
C VAL A 305 -12.02 5.03 3.71
N GLY A 306 -12.73 3.89 3.66
CA GLY A 306 -12.24 2.67 3.06
C GLY A 306 -13.11 1.46 3.38
N GLN A 307 -12.66 0.29 2.96
CA GLN A 307 -13.24 -1.01 3.29
C GLN A 307 -12.14 -1.87 3.90
N PHE A 308 -12.36 -2.41 5.10
CA PHE A 308 -11.42 -3.32 5.75
C PHE A 308 -11.86 -4.77 5.60
N ALA A 309 -10.93 -5.64 5.23
CA ALA A 309 -11.14 -7.08 5.23
C ALA A 309 -10.56 -7.72 6.49
N VAL A 310 -11.43 -8.14 7.42
CA VAL A 310 -11.01 -8.89 8.60
C VAL A 310 -10.67 -10.32 8.18
N ARG A 311 -9.44 -10.77 8.50
CA ARG A 311 -8.95 -12.11 8.21
C ARG A 311 -8.75 -12.90 9.49
N MET A 312 -9.28 -14.11 9.56
CA MET A 312 -9.02 -14.97 10.71
C MET A 312 -7.62 -15.61 10.57
N PRO A 313 -6.79 -15.58 11.62
CA PRO A 313 -5.53 -16.33 11.62
C PRO A 313 -5.80 -17.82 11.40
N LYS A 314 -4.96 -18.46 10.59
CA LYS A 314 -5.09 -19.88 10.27
C LYS A 314 -3.73 -20.53 10.26
N ALA A 315 -3.54 -21.54 11.09
CA ALA A 315 -2.36 -22.39 11.03
C ALA A 315 -2.57 -23.51 9.99
N THR A 316 -1.52 -23.81 9.23
CA THR A 316 -1.51 -24.83 8.17
C THR A 316 -0.51 -25.95 8.45
N GLY A 317 0.47 -25.72 9.32
CA GLY A 317 1.49 -26.73 9.62
C GLY A 317 2.33 -26.42 10.85
N LEU A 318 2.93 -27.48 11.38
CA LEU A 318 3.79 -27.47 12.56
C LEU A 318 5.01 -28.36 12.28
N SER A 319 6.22 -27.82 12.44
CA SER A 319 7.45 -28.58 12.19
C SER A 319 8.62 -28.12 13.08
N PRO A 320 9.31 -29.05 13.77
CA PRO A 320 8.96 -30.46 13.91
C PRO A 320 7.76 -30.67 14.85
N ALA A 321 6.96 -31.72 14.64
CA ALA A 321 5.86 -32.05 15.56
C ALA A 321 6.34 -32.66 16.89
N SER A 322 7.59 -33.12 16.96
CA SER A 322 8.20 -33.68 18.16
C SER A 322 9.66 -33.27 18.28
N ALA A 323 10.08 -32.80 19.45
CA ALA A 323 11.46 -32.38 19.69
C ALA A 323 11.77 -32.28 21.20
N PRO A 324 13.06 -32.27 21.60
CA PRO A 324 13.45 -31.90 22.96
C PRO A 324 13.33 -30.40 23.20
N ILE A 325 13.36 -30.02 24.49
CA ILE A 325 13.37 -28.61 24.91
C ILE A 325 14.48 -27.80 24.23
N GLY A 326 14.24 -26.50 24.13
CA GLY A 326 15.15 -25.55 23.50
C GLY A 326 15.19 -25.63 21.98
N SER A 327 14.58 -26.64 21.34
CA SER A 327 14.54 -26.72 19.87
C SER A 327 13.66 -25.61 19.27
N LEU A 328 13.95 -25.26 18.02
CA LEU A 328 13.15 -24.30 17.26
C LEU A 328 11.95 -25.01 16.66
N LEU A 329 10.76 -24.51 16.96
CA LEU A 329 9.49 -24.96 16.43
C LEU A 329 8.97 -23.93 15.43
N ARG A 330 8.67 -24.36 14.21
CA ARG A 330 8.06 -23.53 13.17
C ARG A 330 6.57 -23.85 13.03
N ILE A 331 5.78 -22.80 13.05
CA ILE A 331 4.36 -22.79 12.73
C ILE A 331 4.21 -22.09 11.38
N THR A 332 3.56 -22.72 10.41
CA THR A 332 3.20 -22.10 9.12
C THR A 332 1.71 -21.82 9.08
N GLY A 333 1.31 -20.77 8.37
CA GLY A 333 -0.09 -20.36 8.30
C GLY A 333 -0.33 -19.14 7.44
N GLU A 334 -1.44 -18.48 7.70
CA GLU A 334 -1.90 -17.28 7.00
C GLU A 334 -2.53 -16.32 8.01
N ASN A 335 -2.39 -15.01 7.77
CA ASN A 335 -3.05 -13.95 8.52
C ASN A 335 -2.70 -13.92 10.02
N PHE A 336 -1.48 -14.30 10.41
CA PHE A 336 -1.01 -14.18 11.79
C PHE A 336 -0.73 -12.74 12.22
N GLY A 337 -0.71 -11.77 11.30
CA GLY A 337 -0.37 -10.38 11.60
C GLY A 337 1.07 -10.21 12.07
N PHE A 338 1.31 -9.15 12.83
CA PHE A 338 2.64 -8.84 13.38
C PHE A 338 2.68 -8.99 14.90
N TYR A 339 3.84 -9.38 15.42
CA TYR A 339 3.99 -9.61 16.86
C TYR A 339 3.81 -8.33 17.69
N SER A 340 4.44 -7.22 17.28
CA SER A 340 4.42 -5.95 18.01
C SER A 340 3.71 -4.86 17.21
N GLU A 341 2.38 -4.84 17.28
CA GLU A 341 1.56 -3.88 16.53
C GLU A 341 0.51 -3.15 17.38
N SER A 342 0.53 -3.26 18.70
CA SER A 342 -0.54 -2.70 19.55
C SER A 342 -0.23 -1.34 20.17
N GLY A 343 0.86 -0.68 19.73
CA GLY A 343 1.28 0.61 20.25
C GLY A 343 0.82 1.80 19.40
N ALA A 344 1.05 3.01 19.91
CA ALA A 344 0.54 4.25 19.34
C ALA A 344 1.33 4.78 18.14
N SER A 345 2.56 4.31 17.92
CA SER A 345 3.38 4.84 16.84
C SER A 345 2.81 4.42 15.46
N PRO A 346 2.86 5.29 14.44
CA PRO A 346 2.37 4.95 13.11
C PRO A 346 3.28 3.96 12.37
N PHE A 347 4.51 3.77 12.84
CA PHE A 347 5.49 2.86 12.24
C PHE A 347 5.56 1.55 13.02
N ALA A 348 5.68 0.43 12.30
CA ALA A 348 5.97 -0.84 12.95
C ALA A 348 7.34 -0.78 13.67
N PHE A 349 7.47 -1.50 14.79
CA PHE A 349 8.73 -1.69 15.53
C PHE A 349 9.29 -0.46 16.29
N ALA A 350 8.52 0.60 16.51
CA ALA A 350 8.98 1.73 17.34
C ALA A 350 8.54 1.63 18.82
N ASP A 351 7.42 0.97 19.09
CA ASP A 351 6.80 0.90 20.42
C ASP A 351 6.89 -0.50 21.08
N PHE A 352 7.27 -1.54 20.31
CA PHE A 352 7.45 -2.93 20.75
C PHE A 352 6.28 -3.51 21.58
N ASN A 353 5.08 -2.93 21.48
CA ASN A 353 3.92 -3.38 22.23
C ASN A 353 3.27 -4.57 21.53
N LYS A 354 3.30 -5.74 22.20
CA LYS A 354 2.77 -6.99 21.66
C LYS A 354 1.25 -7.16 21.80
N GLY A 355 0.56 -6.33 22.58
CA GLY A 355 -0.89 -6.42 22.83
C GLY A 355 -1.40 -7.84 23.04
N ASP A 356 -0.73 -8.59 23.90
CA ASP A 356 -1.02 -9.99 24.25
C ASP A 356 -0.86 -11.04 23.14
N ASN A 357 -0.22 -10.69 22.02
CA ASN A 357 0.23 -11.66 21.03
C ASN A 357 1.25 -12.63 21.64
N GLY A 358 1.12 -13.92 21.30
CA GLY A 358 2.00 -14.95 21.84
C GLY A 358 1.73 -16.33 21.25
N VAL A 359 2.54 -17.30 21.66
CA VAL A 359 2.36 -18.71 21.34
C VAL A 359 2.47 -19.50 22.64
N GLU A 360 1.59 -20.49 22.81
CA GLU A 360 1.69 -21.48 23.88
C GLU A 360 1.92 -22.88 23.32
N ILE A 361 2.71 -23.67 24.03
CA ILE A 361 2.97 -25.08 23.72
C ILE A 361 2.64 -25.89 24.98
N GLY A 362 1.62 -26.76 24.91
CA GLY A 362 1.21 -27.57 26.06
C GLY A 362 0.81 -26.73 27.28
N GLY A 363 0.28 -25.53 27.07
CA GLY A 363 -0.11 -24.58 28.10
C GLY A 363 1.03 -23.71 28.65
N VAL A 364 2.24 -23.78 28.07
CA VAL A 364 3.39 -22.96 28.50
C VAL A 364 3.70 -21.90 27.44
N PRO A 365 3.81 -20.62 27.80
CA PRO A 365 4.22 -19.55 26.89
C PRO A 365 5.59 -19.82 26.27
N ALA A 366 5.65 -19.81 24.95
CA ALA A 366 6.87 -20.02 24.19
C ALA A 366 7.57 -18.69 23.88
N ILE A 367 8.90 -18.73 23.79
CA ILE A 367 9.70 -17.56 23.42
C ILE A 367 9.63 -17.37 21.91
N ILE A 368 9.11 -16.22 21.46
CA ILE A 368 9.06 -15.89 20.04
C ILE A 368 10.48 -15.59 19.53
N TYR A 369 10.96 -16.38 18.58
CA TYR A 369 12.20 -16.10 17.85
C TYR A 369 11.92 -15.20 16.66
N ARG A 370 10.83 -15.46 15.94
CA ARG A 370 10.42 -14.70 14.76
C ARG A 370 8.91 -14.84 14.54
N TRP A 371 8.27 -13.76 14.12
CA TRP A 371 6.84 -13.76 13.80
C TRP A 371 6.60 -12.94 12.54
N HIS A 372 5.98 -13.57 11.55
CA HIS A 372 5.45 -12.96 10.35
C HIS A 372 4.00 -13.41 10.15
N ASP A 373 3.35 -12.81 9.15
CA ASP A 373 1.96 -13.12 8.81
C ASP A 373 1.74 -14.58 8.38
N ASP A 374 2.76 -15.23 7.82
CA ASP A 374 2.70 -16.58 7.25
C ASP A 374 3.49 -17.64 8.05
N LYS A 375 4.34 -17.20 9.00
CA LYS A 375 5.20 -18.10 9.77
C LYS A 375 5.57 -17.53 11.14
N ILE A 376 5.62 -18.41 12.13
CA ILE A 376 6.08 -18.09 13.47
C ILE A 376 7.10 -19.14 13.89
N ASP A 377 8.29 -18.68 14.29
CA ASP A 377 9.33 -19.51 14.88
C ASP A 377 9.41 -19.23 16.37
N VAL A 378 9.32 -20.29 17.18
CA VAL A 378 9.36 -20.20 18.64
C VAL A 378 10.37 -21.18 19.22
N TRP A 379 10.98 -20.81 20.33
CA TRP A 379 11.79 -21.73 21.11
C TRP A 379 10.93 -22.51 22.09
N ILE A 380 11.12 -23.82 22.15
CA ILE A 380 10.42 -24.70 23.08
C ILE A 380 10.89 -24.42 24.51
N PRO A 381 10.00 -23.98 25.43
CA PRO A 381 10.36 -23.59 26.79
C PRO A 381 10.80 -24.79 27.65
N TYR A 382 11.35 -24.53 28.83
CA TYR A 382 11.83 -25.59 29.72
C TYR A 382 10.67 -26.37 30.36
N SER A 383 9.66 -25.67 30.87
CA SER A 383 8.52 -26.27 31.59
C SER A 383 7.46 -26.89 30.66
N VAL A 384 7.73 -26.94 29.35
CA VAL A 384 6.79 -27.40 28.32
C VAL A 384 6.28 -28.82 28.59
N LYS A 385 5.05 -29.11 28.14
CA LYS A 385 4.50 -30.47 28.10
C LYS A 385 4.06 -30.80 26.68
N SER A 386 3.94 -32.09 26.37
CA SER A 386 3.24 -32.51 25.16
C SER A 386 1.80 -31.99 25.20
N GLY A 387 1.31 -31.46 24.09
CA GLY A 387 -0.01 -30.85 24.05
C GLY A 387 -0.19 -29.90 22.85
N PRO A 388 -1.32 -29.18 22.81
CA PRO A 388 -1.63 -28.29 21.70
C PRO A 388 -0.65 -27.13 21.61
N VAL A 389 -0.36 -26.71 20.39
CA VAL A 389 0.35 -25.47 20.07
C VAL A 389 -0.69 -24.43 19.68
N VAL A 390 -0.78 -23.34 20.42
CA VAL A 390 -1.81 -22.31 20.25
C VAL A 390 -1.17 -20.97 19.95
N VAL A 391 -1.47 -20.41 18.79
CA VAL A 391 -1.15 -19.01 18.44
C VAL A 391 -2.23 -18.11 19.03
N LYS A 392 -1.82 -17.03 19.68
CA LYS A 392 -2.71 -16.06 20.34
C LYS A 392 -2.56 -14.69 19.70
N ARG A 393 -3.70 -14.09 19.36
CA ARG A 393 -3.83 -12.73 18.86
C ARG A 393 -4.64 -11.90 19.83
N GLY A 394 -4.01 -10.89 20.43
CA GLY A 394 -4.73 -9.99 21.33
C GLY A 394 -5.36 -8.83 20.60
N ALA A 395 -6.55 -8.46 21.07
CA ALA A 395 -7.31 -7.33 20.56
C ALA A 395 -8.17 -6.75 21.67
N THR A 396 -8.71 -5.57 21.41
CA THR A 396 -9.39 -4.77 22.42
C THR A 396 -10.76 -4.32 21.95
N VAL A 397 -11.66 -4.07 22.90
CA VAL A 397 -12.87 -3.27 22.67
C VAL A 397 -12.71 -1.99 23.46
N PRO A 398 -12.84 -0.80 22.83
CA PRO A 398 -12.70 0.47 23.53
C PRO A 398 -13.87 0.69 24.52
N LYS A 399 -13.67 1.60 25.46
CA LYS A 399 -14.78 2.18 26.24
C LYS A 399 -15.67 3.05 25.33
N GLU A 400 -16.82 3.48 25.84
CA GLU A 400 -17.75 4.35 25.09
C GLU A 400 -17.10 5.65 24.59
N ASP A 401 -16.10 6.17 25.32
CA ASP A 401 -15.31 7.35 24.93
C ASP A 401 -14.22 7.09 23.87
N GLY A 402 -14.09 5.84 23.41
CA GLY A 402 -13.09 5.40 22.43
C GLY A 402 -11.70 5.12 23.01
N THR A 403 -11.48 5.29 24.32
CA THR A 403 -10.19 5.03 24.97
C THR A 403 -9.98 3.54 25.24
N CYS A 404 -8.70 3.16 25.32
CA CYS A 404 -8.33 1.80 25.73
C CYS A 404 -8.56 1.59 27.23
N CYS A 405 -9.11 0.48 27.69
CA CYS A 405 -9.93 -0.49 26.96
C CYS A 405 -11.03 -0.96 27.93
N ALA A 406 -12.22 -1.25 27.43
CA ALA A 406 -13.30 -1.86 28.21
C ALA A 406 -13.10 -3.37 28.34
N GLU A 407 -12.66 -4.00 27.24
CA GLU A 407 -12.37 -5.43 27.18
C GLU A 407 -11.02 -5.66 26.50
N ARG A 408 -10.28 -6.66 27.00
CA ARG A 408 -9.13 -7.26 26.32
C ARG A 408 -9.44 -8.73 26.10
N GLY A 409 -9.25 -9.20 24.88
CA GLY A 409 -9.52 -10.59 24.54
C GLY A 409 -8.50 -11.15 23.58
N LEU A 410 -8.57 -12.47 23.42
CA LEU A 410 -7.63 -13.25 22.62
C LEU A 410 -8.42 -14.03 21.58
N VAL A 411 -8.00 -13.92 20.32
CA VAL A 411 -8.35 -14.87 19.28
C VAL A 411 -7.26 -15.93 19.24
N THR A 412 -7.65 -17.19 19.37
CA THR A 412 -6.72 -18.32 19.41
C THR A 412 -6.82 -19.14 18.13
N THR A 413 -5.69 -19.72 17.73
CA THR A 413 -5.61 -20.63 16.58
C THR A 413 -4.72 -21.80 16.97
N GLU A 414 -5.29 -23.01 16.96
CA GLU A 414 -4.52 -24.23 17.20
C GLU A 414 -3.73 -24.60 15.95
N ALA A 415 -2.42 -24.77 16.10
CA ALA A 415 -1.48 -25.13 15.03
C ALA A 415 -1.22 -26.64 14.92
N GLY A 416 -1.69 -27.42 15.90
CA GLY A 416 -1.51 -28.86 15.99
C GLY A 416 -1.02 -29.29 17.37
N ILE A 417 -0.67 -30.57 17.50
CA ILE A 417 -0.18 -31.17 18.74
C ILE A 417 1.34 -31.33 18.67
N PHE A 418 2.03 -30.84 19.68
CA PHE A 418 3.46 -31.03 19.87
C PHE A 418 3.73 -32.16 20.88
N SER A 419 4.70 -33.03 20.58
CA SER A 419 5.18 -34.06 21.51
C SER A 419 6.58 -33.72 22.03
N LEU A 420 6.69 -33.52 23.35
CA LEU A 420 7.98 -33.37 24.01
C LEU A 420 8.76 -34.68 23.95
N VAL A 421 9.98 -34.62 23.45
CA VAL A 421 10.92 -35.75 23.42
C VAL A 421 11.95 -35.56 24.52
N VAL A 422 12.12 -36.56 25.38
CA VAL A 422 13.20 -36.60 26.36
C VAL A 422 14.38 -37.32 25.72
N PRO A 423 15.58 -36.70 25.62
CA PRO A 423 16.73 -37.36 25.03
C PRO A 423 17.10 -38.64 25.79
N GLN A 424 17.54 -39.67 25.06
CA GLN A 424 18.00 -40.93 25.63
C GLN A 424 19.37 -41.29 25.06
N VAL A 425 20.26 -41.79 25.90
CA VAL A 425 21.56 -42.33 25.47
C VAL A 425 21.49 -43.85 25.52
N GLU A 426 21.78 -44.50 24.41
CA GLU A 426 21.81 -45.95 24.30
C GLU A 426 23.22 -46.51 24.53
N SER A 427 24.24 -45.85 23.99
CA SER A 427 25.64 -46.25 24.14
C SER A 427 26.60 -45.11 23.84
N PHE A 428 27.85 -45.24 24.28
CA PHE A 428 28.95 -44.38 23.85
C PHE A 428 30.23 -45.20 23.68
N SER A 429 31.09 -44.76 22.76
CA SER A 429 32.38 -45.41 22.51
C SER A 429 33.41 -44.42 21.94
N PRO A 430 34.69 -44.52 22.33
CA PRO A 430 35.21 -45.41 23.38
C PRO A 430 34.82 -44.94 24.80
N ALA A 431 34.93 -45.81 25.81
CA ALA A 431 34.71 -45.42 27.22
C ALA A 431 35.88 -44.66 27.84
N THR A 432 37.02 -44.68 27.16
CA THR A 432 38.27 -44.07 27.59
C THR A 432 38.98 -43.51 26.36
N ALA A 433 39.40 -42.23 26.39
CA ALA A 433 40.08 -41.60 25.26
C ALA A 433 41.07 -40.51 25.70
N GLY A 434 42.06 -40.22 24.86
CA GLY A 434 43.01 -39.12 25.01
C GLY A 434 42.42 -37.74 24.68
N LEU A 435 43.21 -36.69 24.89
CA LEU A 435 42.81 -35.31 24.56
C LEU A 435 42.60 -35.17 23.04
N ASP A 436 41.53 -34.45 22.64
CA ASP A 436 41.05 -34.30 21.26
C ASP A 436 40.61 -35.57 20.52
N GLU A 437 40.74 -36.75 21.14
CA GLU A 437 40.14 -37.95 20.57
C GLU A 437 38.60 -37.82 20.58
N VAL A 438 37.96 -38.43 19.57
CA VAL A 438 36.52 -38.32 19.35
C VAL A 438 35.79 -39.46 20.05
N VAL A 439 34.80 -39.10 20.87
CA VAL A 439 33.84 -40.01 21.47
C VAL A 439 32.53 -39.91 20.69
N THR A 440 31.99 -41.07 20.31
CA THR A 440 30.69 -41.18 19.64
C THR A 440 29.66 -41.65 20.64
N ILE A 441 28.58 -40.89 20.81
CA ILE A 441 27.43 -41.18 21.65
C ILE A 441 26.25 -41.49 20.71
N LYS A 442 25.60 -42.64 20.91
CA LYS A 442 24.40 -43.05 20.17
C LYS A 442 23.19 -43.05 21.09
N GLY A 443 22.03 -42.73 20.53
CA GLY A 443 20.78 -42.66 21.26
C GLY A 443 19.63 -42.16 20.39
N SER A 444 18.67 -41.49 21.01
CA SER A 444 17.51 -40.94 20.32
C SER A 444 17.01 -39.65 20.96
N GLY A 445 16.32 -38.82 20.18
CA GLY A 445 15.68 -37.61 20.69
C GLY A 445 16.66 -36.50 21.06
N PHE A 446 17.89 -36.51 20.55
CA PHE A 446 18.86 -35.44 20.80
C PHE A 446 18.49 -34.11 20.12
N GLY A 447 17.64 -34.16 19.09
CA GLY A 447 17.23 -33.03 18.28
C GLY A 447 18.39 -32.40 17.49
N ASN A 448 18.13 -31.23 16.93
CA ASN A 448 19.16 -30.45 16.23
C ASN A 448 20.13 -29.80 17.20
N PHE A 449 21.38 -29.64 16.76
CA PHE A 449 22.39 -28.93 17.52
C PHE A 449 22.15 -27.43 17.50
N LEU A 450 22.15 -26.82 18.69
CA LEU A 450 21.80 -25.41 18.86
C LEU A 450 23.03 -24.62 19.32
N LYS A 451 23.74 -24.04 18.35
CA LYS A 451 24.70 -22.96 18.60
C LYS A 451 23.97 -21.63 18.45
N THR A 452 23.67 -20.99 19.55
CA THR A 452 23.34 -19.56 19.51
C THR A 452 24.58 -18.80 19.93
N THR A 453 25.12 -17.96 19.05
CA THR A 453 25.91 -16.80 19.47
C THR A 453 24.96 -15.88 20.23
N GLU A 454 24.69 -16.20 21.50
CA GLU A 454 24.16 -15.21 22.43
C GLU A 454 25.18 -14.08 22.50
N ALA A 455 24.71 -12.82 22.56
CA ALA A 455 25.60 -11.67 22.66
C ALA A 455 26.60 -11.96 23.79
N THR A 456 27.88 -12.03 23.43
CA THR A 456 29.00 -12.12 24.35
C THR A 456 28.73 -11.08 25.43
N GLN A 457 28.50 -11.51 26.68
CA GLN A 457 28.46 -10.57 27.78
C GLN A 457 29.75 -9.73 27.69
N PRO A 458 29.68 -8.40 27.90
CA PRO A 458 30.84 -7.51 27.76
C PRO A 458 32.11 -8.00 28.50
N GLY A 459 31.96 -8.79 29.56
CA GLY A 459 33.07 -9.37 30.34
C GLY A 459 33.75 -10.62 29.75
N LEU A 460 33.28 -11.20 28.65
CA LEU A 460 33.97 -12.33 27.98
C LEU A 460 35.28 -11.89 27.32
N ASN A 461 35.37 -10.62 26.92
CA ASN A 461 36.60 -10.02 26.39
C ASN A 461 37.57 -9.61 27.52
N GLU A 462 37.06 -9.24 28.70
CA GLU A 462 37.92 -8.88 29.84
C GLU A 462 38.62 -10.12 30.43
N GLY A 463 37.91 -11.22 30.65
CA GLY A 463 38.53 -12.48 31.13
C GLY A 463 39.46 -13.15 30.10
N GLY A 464 39.31 -12.83 28.82
CA GLY A 464 40.19 -13.29 27.74
C GLY A 464 41.56 -12.60 27.74
N HIS A 465 41.66 -11.39 28.31
CA HIS A 465 42.91 -10.65 28.46
C HIS A 465 43.71 -11.06 29.73
N ASP A 466 43.05 -11.57 30.77
CA ASP A 466 43.69 -11.90 32.05
C ASP A 466 44.19 -13.36 32.17
N PHE A 467 44.19 -14.15 31.09
CA PHE A 467 44.54 -15.59 31.09
C PHE A 467 43.78 -16.42 32.15
N ALA A 468 42.69 -15.89 32.70
CA ALA A 468 41.83 -16.62 33.61
C ALA A 468 41.14 -17.77 32.85
N PRO A 469 40.86 -18.92 33.50
CA PRO A 469 40.08 -19.98 32.88
C PRO A 469 38.75 -19.39 32.41
N ILE A 470 38.55 -19.31 31.09
CA ILE A 470 37.27 -18.92 30.52
C ILE A 470 36.29 -20.04 30.87
N LYS A 471 35.59 -19.90 32.00
CA LYS A 471 34.34 -20.60 32.22
C LYS A 471 33.39 -20.06 31.16
N LEU A 472 33.13 -20.86 30.14
CA LEU A 472 31.98 -20.63 29.28
C LEU A 472 30.79 -20.51 30.23
N GLY A 473 30.19 -19.32 30.28
CA GLY A 473 28.98 -19.13 31.08
C GLY A 473 27.92 -20.13 30.61
N GLU A 474 26.94 -20.44 31.47
CA GLU A 474 25.82 -21.34 31.16
C GLU A 474 25.07 -20.96 29.87
N ASN A 475 25.34 -19.77 29.32
CA ASN A 475 24.69 -19.13 28.19
C ASN A 475 25.31 -19.37 26.80
N VAL A 476 26.47 -20.04 26.67
CA VAL A 476 27.15 -20.12 25.34
C VAL A 476 26.54 -21.16 24.38
N SER A 477 25.82 -22.17 24.89
CA SER A 477 25.14 -23.19 24.08
C SER A 477 23.83 -23.65 24.73
N ARG A 478 22.88 -24.15 23.93
CA ARG A 478 21.67 -24.85 24.43
C ARG A 478 21.79 -26.37 24.33
N SER A 479 22.93 -26.84 23.85
CA SER A 479 23.27 -28.25 23.73
C SER A 479 24.72 -28.45 24.08
N GLU A 480 25.01 -29.27 25.08
CA GLU A 480 26.37 -29.52 25.55
C GLU A 480 26.58 -31.00 25.87
N VAL A 481 27.83 -31.44 25.73
CA VAL A 481 28.29 -32.73 26.24
C VAL A 481 29.41 -32.44 27.23
N LEU A 482 29.28 -32.97 28.44
CA LEU A 482 30.21 -32.77 29.53
C LEU A 482 30.92 -34.06 29.87
N PHE A 483 32.24 -34.00 29.97
CA PHE A 483 33.09 -35.04 30.54
C PHE A 483 33.39 -34.67 31.98
N ASN A 484 32.69 -35.28 32.95
CA ASN A 484 32.85 -34.95 34.37
C ASN A 484 32.75 -33.44 34.65
N GLY A 485 31.75 -32.78 34.05
CA GLY A 485 31.56 -31.32 34.15
C GLY A 485 32.40 -30.48 33.17
N LEU A 486 33.33 -31.07 32.41
CA LEU A 486 34.14 -30.37 31.42
C LEU A 486 33.48 -30.40 30.03
N ALA A 487 33.19 -29.23 29.47
CA ALA A 487 32.54 -29.13 28.17
C ALA A 487 33.43 -29.67 27.03
N GLY A 488 32.93 -30.67 26.32
CA GLY A 488 33.54 -31.23 25.12
C GLY A 488 33.27 -30.38 23.87
N MET A 489 34.13 -30.51 22.87
CA MET A 489 33.94 -29.81 21.60
C MET A 489 33.13 -30.66 20.63
N ILE A 490 31.90 -30.24 20.32
CA ILE A 490 31.02 -30.98 19.39
C ILE A 490 31.60 -30.97 17.98
N VAL A 491 31.80 -32.16 17.41
CA VAL A 491 32.24 -32.42 16.04
C VAL A 491 31.04 -32.53 15.10
N SER A 492 30.06 -33.34 15.48
CA SER A 492 28.79 -33.49 14.76
C SER A 492 27.68 -33.87 15.74
N TRP A 493 26.45 -33.52 15.41
CA TRP A 493 25.29 -33.79 16.26
C TRP A 493 24.06 -33.96 15.37
N THR A 494 23.40 -35.09 15.56
CA THR A 494 22.15 -35.48 14.91
C THR A 494 21.18 -35.96 15.99
N ASP A 495 19.94 -36.28 15.62
CA ASP A 495 18.96 -36.78 16.58
C ASP A 495 19.35 -38.12 17.23
N THR A 496 20.19 -38.91 16.58
CA THR A 496 20.56 -40.27 17.02
C THR A 496 22.05 -40.48 17.30
N GLU A 497 22.91 -39.54 16.92
CA GLU A 497 24.37 -39.65 17.07
C GLU A 497 25.01 -38.29 17.37
N ILE A 498 25.87 -38.25 18.39
CA ILE A 498 26.71 -37.11 18.75
C ILE A 498 28.17 -37.54 18.71
N LYS A 499 29.01 -36.79 17.99
CA LYS A 499 30.47 -36.92 18.04
C LYS A 499 31.04 -35.72 18.75
N VAL A 500 31.82 -35.96 19.79
CA VAL A 500 32.40 -34.92 20.64
C VAL A 500 33.89 -35.21 20.88
N ARG A 501 34.72 -34.17 20.84
CA ARG A 501 36.14 -34.26 21.22
C ARG A 501 36.31 -34.06 22.72
N VAL A 502 37.15 -34.89 23.30
CA VAL A 502 37.60 -34.74 24.70
C VAL A 502 38.33 -33.39 24.86
N PRO A 503 37.99 -32.59 25.88
CA PRO A 503 38.51 -31.23 26.02
C PRO A 503 40.01 -31.19 26.35
N ARG A 504 40.78 -30.38 25.60
CA ARG A 504 42.22 -30.18 25.82
C ARG A 504 42.57 -29.07 26.83
N ARG A 505 41.96 -27.88 26.70
CA ARG A 505 42.36 -26.66 27.46
C ARG A 505 42.05 -26.68 28.96
N GLN A 506 41.02 -27.40 29.38
CA GLN A 506 40.59 -27.40 30.79
C GLN A 506 41.42 -28.35 31.68
N MET A 507 42.25 -29.20 31.07
CA MET A 507 42.94 -30.31 31.76
C MET A 507 44.46 -30.23 31.75
N PHE A 508 45.01 -29.27 31.02
CA PHE A 508 46.45 -29.11 30.85
C PHE A 508 46.82 -27.63 30.84
N GLY A 509 47.73 -27.23 31.73
CA GLY A 509 48.24 -25.86 31.84
C GLY A 509 47.44 -24.90 32.73
N ILE A 510 46.34 -25.34 33.36
CA ILE A 510 45.62 -24.54 34.38
C ILE A 510 46.19 -24.88 35.76
N GLY A 511 46.73 -23.88 36.47
CA GLY A 511 47.32 -24.01 37.80
C GLY A 511 48.85 -24.13 37.76
N LYS A 512 49.39 -25.23 37.21
CA LYS A 512 50.84 -25.43 37.07
C LYS A 512 51.22 -25.75 35.62
N MET A 513 52.21 -25.05 35.12
CA MET A 513 52.75 -25.23 33.77
C MET A 513 53.31 -26.66 33.62
N ASN A 514 52.99 -27.33 32.50
CA ASN A 514 53.37 -28.72 32.20
C ASN A 514 52.75 -29.83 33.07
N GLU A 515 51.76 -29.52 33.91
CA GLU A 515 51.07 -30.56 34.69
C GLU A 515 49.69 -30.90 34.12
N PHE A 516 49.38 -32.20 34.13
CA PHE A 516 48.06 -32.75 33.81
C PHE A 516 47.23 -32.83 35.10
N VAL A 517 46.08 -32.17 35.13
CA VAL A 517 45.24 -32.11 36.33
C VAL A 517 44.42 -33.40 36.47
N THR A 518 44.76 -34.23 37.45
CA THR A 518 44.19 -35.58 37.61
C THR A 518 42.83 -35.62 38.32
N GLY A 519 42.41 -34.54 38.98
CA GLY A 519 41.18 -34.52 39.80
C GLY A 519 39.86 -34.64 39.04
N ALA A 520 39.86 -34.45 37.71
CA ALA A 520 38.66 -34.45 36.86
C ALA A 520 38.64 -35.56 35.78
N ILE A 521 39.57 -36.52 35.85
CA ILE A 521 39.82 -37.48 34.75
C ILE A 521 38.75 -38.56 34.59
N ALA A 522 38.04 -38.92 35.66
CA ALA A 522 37.03 -39.97 35.62
C ALA A 522 35.74 -39.44 36.22
N GLY A 523 34.64 -39.64 35.52
CA GLY A 523 33.33 -39.21 35.97
C GLY A 523 32.28 -39.36 34.88
N PRO A 524 31.08 -38.80 35.10
CA PRO A 524 29.96 -39.01 34.21
C PRO A 524 30.17 -38.26 32.88
N LEU A 525 29.90 -38.95 31.78
CA LEU A 525 29.65 -38.35 30.48
C LEU A 525 28.18 -37.95 30.42
N VAL A 526 27.89 -36.66 30.27
CA VAL A 526 26.52 -36.13 30.35
C VAL A 526 26.18 -35.37 29.08
N VAL A 527 25.04 -35.69 28.46
CA VAL A 527 24.43 -34.91 27.38
C VAL A 527 23.39 -33.98 28.00
N ARG A 528 23.40 -32.70 27.66
CA ARG A 528 22.45 -31.72 28.19
C ARG A 528 21.75 -30.90 27.12
N ARG A 529 20.49 -30.57 27.41
CA ARG A 529 19.63 -29.68 26.62
C ARG A 529 19.15 -28.54 27.51
N GLY A 530 19.41 -27.31 27.08
CA GLY A 530 19.10 -26.10 27.84
C GLY A 530 17.93 -25.32 27.23
N SER A 531 17.05 -24.82 28.09
CA SER A 531 16.01 -23.85 27.70
C SER A 531 15.63 -22.95 28.86
N TRP A 532 14.71 -22.02 28.62
CA TRP A 532 14.17 -21.09 29.60
C TRP A 532 12.67 -21.01 29.46
N ASP A 533 12.02 -20.49 30.49
CA ASP A 533 10.62 -20.07 30.41
C ASP A 533 10.55 -18.53 30.31
N LEU A 534 9.44 -18.01 29.81
CA LEU A 534 9.12 -16.60 29.98
C LEU A 534 8.81 -16.31 31.45
N LEU A 535 9.12 -15.09 31.88
CA LEU A 535 8.68 -14.59 33.18
C LEU A 535 7.14 -14.44 33.20
N PRO A 536 6.49 -14.38 34.38
CA PRO A 536 5.03 -14.24 34.48
C PRO A 536 4.47 -12.98 33.82
N ASP A 537 5.27 -11.92 33.69
CA ASP A 537 4.93 -10.68 32.97
C ASP A 537 5.08 -10.81 31.43
N GLY A 538 5.52 -11.98 30.96
CA GLY A 538 5.77 -12.28 29.56
C GLY A 538 7.05 -11.67 29.00
N ALA A 539 7.94 -11.15 29.85
CA ALA A 539 9.29 -10.78 29.48
C ALA A 539 10.20 -12.01 29.40
N CYS A 540 11.25 -11.92 28.58
CA CYS A 540 12.28 -12.94 28.52
C CYS A 540 13.42 -12.59 29.49
N CYS A 541 13.98 -13.52 30.25
CA CYS A 541 13.58 -14.92 30.49
C CYS A 541 14.01 -15.33 31.90
N THR A 542 13.53 -16.49 32.39
CA THR A 542 14.08 -17.12 33.61
C THR A 542 15.57 -17.43 33.46
N GLN A 543 16.25 -17.92 34.51
CA GLN A 543 17.58 -18.51 34.33
C GLN A 543 17.52 -19.81 33.53
N LYS A 544 18.61 -20.13 32.81
CA LYS A 544 18.68 -21.33 31.96
C LYS A 544 18.54 -22.57 32.82
N GLN A 545 17.66 -23.46 32.41
CA GLN A 545 17.47 -24.76 33.04
C GLN A 545 17.89 -25.86 32.07
N TRP A 546 18.34 -26.99 32.63
CA TRP A 546 18.93 -28.09 31.88
C TRP A 546 18.17 -29.39 32.11
N VAL A 547 17.91 -30.10 31.03
CA VAL A 547 17.64 -31.55 31.06
C VAL A 547 18.96 -32.24 30.81
N SER A 548 19.38 -33.09 31.76
CA SER A 548 20.65 -33.82 31.71
C SER A 548 20.40 -35.31 31.58
N VAL A 549 21.17 -35.97 30.71
CA VAL A 549 21.15 -37.42 30.51
C VAL A 549 22.57 -37.94 30.70
N GLU A 550 22.78 -38.75 31.72
CA GLU A 550 24.06 -39.42 31.93
C GLU A 550 24.19 -40.61 30.96
N ALA A 551 25.21 -40.56 30.12
CA ALA A 551 25.58 -41.65 29.20
C ALA A 551 26.28 -42.81 29.93
N GLY A 552 27.01 -42.50 31.00
CA GLY A 552 27.77 -43.45 31.82
C GLY A 552 29.11 -42.90 32.26
N GLN A 553 29.94 -43.73 32.88
CA GLN A 553 31.27 -43.35 33.37
C GLN A 553 32.29 -43.32 32.23
N PHE A 554 33.03 -42.22 32.11
CA PHE A 554 34.07 -42.01 31.11
C PHE A 554 35.40 -41.66 31.77
N THR A 555 36.52 -42.12 31.18
CA THR A 555 37.88 -41.79 31.67
C THR A 555 38.70 -41.07 30.61
N ILE A 556 39.21 -39.89 30.93
CA ILE A 556 40.13 -39.11 30.10
C ILE A 556 41.57 -39.57 30.37
N GLN A 557 42.27 -39.97 29.31
CA GLN A 557 43.67 -40.36 29.39
C GLN A 557 44.60 -39.17 29.20
N ALA A 558 45.75 -39.20 29.87
CA ALA A 558 46.88 -38.31 29.63
C ALA A 558 47.62 -38.64 28.31
N LYS A 559 46.88 -38.92 27.24
CA LYS A 559 47.39 -39.27 25.91
C LYS A 559 47.10 -38.10 24.96
N GLY A 560 48.06 -37.76 24.09
CA GLY A 560 47.96 -36.60 23.18
C GLY A 560 48.39 -35.26 23.81
N LEU A 561 49.15 -35.30 24.90
CA LEU A 561 49.80 -34.14 25.49
C LEU A 561 50.93 -33.62 24.57
N PRO A 562 51.19 -32.29 24.53
CA PRO A 562 52.35 -31.76 23.85
C PRO A 562 53.64 -32.34 24.42
N ASP A 563 54.70 -32.39 23.60
CA ASP A 563 56.04 -32.74 24.06
C ASP A 563 56.44 -31.80 25.23
N PRO A 564 57.14 -32.30 26.28
CA PRO A 564 57.61 -31.47 27.38
C PRO A 564 58.38 -30.20 26.96
N GLY A 565 59.01 -30.21 25.78
CA GLY A 565 59.70 -29.07 25.17
C GLY A 565 58.80 -28.03 24.49
N TYR A 566 57.50 -28.31 24.28
CA TYR A 566 56.55 -27.42 23.60
C TYR A 566 56.46 -26.03 24.26
N PHE A 567 56.49 -25.96 25.60
CA PHE A 567 56.46 -24.69 26.34
C PHE A 567 57.84 -24.05 26.54
N ASN A 568 58.90 -24.77 26.17
CA ASN A 568 60.28 -24.29 26.26
C ASN A 568 60.79 -23.75 24.92
N SER A 569 59.97 -23.78 23.86
CA SER A 569 60.37 -23.26 22.55
C SER A 569 60.40 -21.72 22.55
N PRO A 570 61.52 -21.08 22.18
CA PRO A 570 61.69 -19.63 22.20
C PRO A 570 60.74 -18.86 21.26
N ASP A 571 60.11 -19.55 20.29
CA ASP A 571 59.22 -18.94 19.29
C ASP A 571 57.85 -18.47 19.84
N GLN A 572 57.49 -18.81 21.08
CA GLN A 572 56.24 -18.35 21.71
C GLN A 572 56.42 -17.13 22.63
N LYS A 573 57.64 -16.71 22.95
CA LYS A 573 57.89 -15.49 23.75
C LYS A 573 57.67 -14.18 22.98
N GLY A 574 57.27 -14.23 21.71
CA GLY A 574 57.13 -13.06 20.84
C GLY A 574 55.74 -12.83 20.24
N ARG A 575 54.69 -13.49 20.73
CA ARG A 575 53.30 -13.21 20.34
C ARG A 575 52.44 -13.05 21.59
N GLU A 576 52.70 -11.96 22.31
CA GLU A 576 51.78 -11.36 23.28
C GLU A 576 50.62 -10.65 22.57
#